data_AF-A0A0N4UF97-F1
#
_entry.id   AF-A0A0N4UF97-F1
#
_cell.length_a   1.000
_cell.length_b   1.000
_cell.length_c   1.000
_cell.angle_alpha   90.00
_cell.angle_beta   90.00
_cell.angle_gamma   90.00
#
_symmetry.space_group_name_H-M   'P 1'
#
loop_
_entity.id
_entity.type
_entity.pdbx_description
1 polymer ?
#
loop_
_entity_poly.entity_id
_entity_poly.type
_entity_poly.pdbx_seq_one_letter_code
_entity_poly.pdbx_strand_id
1 'polypeptide(L)'
;MALINETAEKYITLIDKLLERTPCSRDDLFYVDIGCAYQAMDCIPHAQKYVEHLLNRDHFRNVPGVWFIYGQLLTARKKLKDACIAFMHVIDLQPSHVDARINLSTIQQRLGMTEQAFETLKDYDLDTGSFLPDERLLIRQADFLFKQKRIEQFVKCVRMLLAPHFYVVYKELPIRRRWMTLGVGKPGTFSCNGLRRTSLNAVRGSQLEKYVKRLGSLAVAEQRPLNDMTDVQMHDYSVKLIETLLNENRFIEALQVCCYTFLHPAINKSYQTFETFQCLLLYCSFKAKSWNLAFEHMRWLYTSSMSNDRLISSADRDLLFVRIFNAMNYIFCHSQNVSYHRYIMRSLSKIPGNIALQMISGNNSLVTGAYRHALGEYLRVWFQVPDNPLVCLLIALTFSHMACKKDIASRHMILLRAYAFMSRYEKLRGIPQESYYNIARMFHQINFLHVAMYFYEKCLEGTYYIWNAILLKFQTEVVRMAVVNNETYEDEVVVANCYDLRPLAAHNLALIYEKSGNTAMARYIKRKYITV
;
A
#
# COMPACT_ATOMS: atom_id res chain seq x y z
N MET A 1 46.71 -23.41 22.52
CA MET A 1 46.70 -22.71 23.83
C MET A 1 47.95 -21.85 24.03
N ALA A 2 49.17 -22.37 23.86
CA ALA A 2 50.40 -21.58 24.04
C ALA A 2 50.47 -20.29 23.20
N LEU A 3 50.15 -20.36 21.90
CA LEU A 3 50.12 -19.18 21.01
C LEU A 3 49.06 -18.12 21.41
N ILE A 4 47.92 -18.54 21.97
CA ILE A 4 46.88 -17.61 22.45
C ILE A 4 47.34 -16.93 23.75
N ASN A 5 47.98 -17.69 24.66
CA ASN A 5 48.50 -17.15 25.91
C ASN A 5 49.69 -16.19 25.68
N GLU A 6 50.62 -16.52 24.78
CA GLU A 6 51.72 -15.62 24.39
C GLU A 6 51.21 -14.31 23.78
N THR A 7 50.16 -14.37 22.95
CA THR A 7 49.54 -13.15 22.42
C THR A 7 48.88 -12.35 23.54
N ALA A 8 48.13 -12.99 24.44
CA ALA A 8 47.43 -12.32 25.53
C ALA A 8 48.39 -11.60 26.49
N GLU A 9 49.50 -12.24 26.88
CA GLU A 9 50.52 -11.61 27.73
C GLU A 9 51.16 -10.39 27.04
N LYS A 10 51.53 -10.50 25.75
CA LYS A 10 52.04 -9.35 24.98
C LYS A 10 51.04 -8.18 24.95
N TYR A 11 49.74 -8.45 24.79
CA TYR A 11 48.72 -7.39 24.78
C TYR A 11 48.52 -6.72 26.15
N ILE A 12 48.56 -7.48 27.25
CA ILE A 12 48.49 -6.93 28.61
C ILE A 12 49.64 -5.93 28.82
N THR A 13 50.87 -6.30 28.42
CA THR A 13 52.04 -5.40 28.55
C THR A 13 51.93 -4.12 27.69
N LEU A 14 51.17 -4.14 26.60
CA LEU A 14 50.97 -2.97 25.75
C LEU A 14 49.94 -2.00 26.35
N ILE A 15 48.90 -2.54 26.99
CA ILE A 15 47.87 -1.73 27.67
C ILE A 15 48.48 -1.04 28.89
N ASP A 16 49.34 -1.72 29.64
CA ASP A 16 50.04 -1.10 30.78
C ASP A 16 50.92 0.07 30.31
N LYS A 17 51.70 -0.10 29.23
CA LYS A 17 52.48 0.98 28.61
C LYS A 17 51.61 2.12 28.07
N LEU A 18 50.42 1.82 27.56
CA LEU A 18 49.48 2.84 27.12
C LEU A 18 48.96 3.64 28.32
N LEU A 19 48.66 2.99 29.44
CA LEU A 19 48.18 3.63 30.66
C LEU A 19 49.24 4.54 31.32
N GLU A 20 50.54 4.25 31.15
CA GLU A 20 51.65 5.12 31.57
C GLU A 20 51.69 6.47 30.83
N ARG A 21 51.13 6.54 29.62
CA ARG A 21 51.12 7.77 28.81
C ARG A 21 50.15 8.81 29.38
N THR A 22 50.45 10.09 29.21
CA THR A 22 49.49 11.19 29.40
C THR A 22 48.48 11.19 28.25
N PRO A 23 47.17 10.96 28.51
CA PRO A 23 46.16 10.92 27.46
C PRO A 23 45.92 12.33 26.89
N CYS A 24 45.66 12.40 25.58
CA CYS A 24 45.13 13.59 24.91
C CYS A 24 43.66 13.33 24.51
N SER A 25 42.87 14.37 24.28
CA SER A 25 41.47 14.25 23.85
C SER A 25 41.26 13.43 22.55
N ARG A 26 42.26 13.40 21.67
CA ARG A 26 42.25 12.55 20.46
C ARG A 26 42.39 11.06 20.77
N ASP A 27 42.94 10.72 21.93
CA ASP A 27 43.17 9.34 22.33
C ASP A 27 41.91 8.73 22.99
N ASP A 28 40.94 9.54 23.43
CA ASP A 28 39.76 9.12 24.21
C ASP A 28 39.01 7.94 23.57
N LEU A 29 38.81 8.00 22.25
CA LEU A 29 38.15 6.94 21.49
C LEU A 29 38.86 5.59 21.65
N PHE A 30 40.19 5.56 21.59
CA PHE A 30 40.97 4.32 21.69
C PHE A 30 40.91 3.73 23.09
N TYR A 31 40.93 4.56 24.14
CA TYR A 31 40.80 4.06 25.52
C TYR A 31 39.41 3.46 25.78
N VAL A 32 38.37 4.08 25.21
CA VAL A 32 36.98 3.58 25.25
C VAL A 32 36.87 2.26 24.46
N ASP A 33 37.47 2.18 23.26
CA ASP A 33 37.46 0.98 22.43
C ASP A 33 38.11 -0.24 23.12
N ILE A 34 39.18 -0.04 23.90
CA ILE A 34 39.79 -1.10 24.71
C ILE A 34 38.79 -1.61 25.77
N GLY A 35 38.05 -0.71 26.41
CA GLY A 35 36.99 -1.05 27.36
C GLY A 35 35.87 -1.87 26.70
N CYS A 36 35.41 -1.43 25.53
CA CYS A 36 34.45 -2.15 24.69
C CYS A 36 34.97 -3.54 24.27
N ALA A 37 36.26 -3.65 23.93
CA ALA A 37 36.88 -4.92 23.56
C ALA A 37 36.93 -5.90 24.74
N TYR A 38 37.30 -5.44 25.94
CA TYR A 38 37.26 -6.26 27.16
C TYR A 38 35.85 -6.74 27.48
N GLN A 39 34.84 -5.87 27.30
CA GLN A 39 33.43 -6.22 27.47
C GLN A 39 32.97 -7.24 26.43
N ALA A 40 33.39 -7.10 25.16
CA ALA A 40 33.06 -8.03 24.09
C ALA A 40 33.66 -9.43 24.29
N MET A 41 34.77 -9.54 25.04
CA MET A 41 35.36 -10.82 25.47
C MET A 41 34.64 -11.47 26.67
N ASP A 42 33.56 -10.88 27.17
CA ASP A 42 32.78 -11.33 28.35
C ASP A 42 33.60 -11.38 29.66
N CYS A 43 34.75 -10.71 29.69
CA CYS A 43 35.62 -10.60 30.86
C CYS A 43 35.20 -9.43 31.77
N ILE A 44 33.95 -9.44 32.24
CA ILE A 44 33.31 -8.32 32.99
C ILE A 44 34.18 -7.79 34.15
N PRO A 45 34.80 -8.63 35.02
CA PRO A 45 35.61 -8.12 36.13
C PRO A 45 36.87 -7.37 35.68
N HIS A 46 37.51 -7.82 34.60
CA HIS A 46 38.70 -7.18 34.04
C HIS A 46 38.33 -5.87 33.34
N ALA A 47 37.24 -5.89 32.55
CA ALA A 47 36.69 -4.70 31.92
C ALA A 47 36.37 -3.62 32.96
N GLN A 48 35.74 -4.00 34.09
CA GLN A 48 35.40 -3.06 35.16
C GLN A 48 36.64 -2.47 35.82
N LYS A 49 37.64 -3.29 36.17
CA LYS A 49 38.90 -2.79 36.76
C LYS A 49 39.59 -1.80 35.83
N TYR A 50 39.63 -2.09 34.53
CA TYR A 50 40.18 -1.19 33.52
C TYR A 50 39.42 0.14 33.47
N VAL A 51 38.08 0.10 33.43
CA VAL A 51 37.24 1.31 33.39
C VAL A 51 37.35 2.12 34.69
N GLU A 52 37.40 1.48 35.85
CA GLU A 52 37.63 2.14 37.14
C GLU A 52 39.01 2.81 37.19
N HIS A 53 40.05 2.18 36.62
CA HIS A 53 41.37 2.79 36.46
C HIS A 53 41.33 4.03 35.58
N LEU A 54 40.55 4.02 34.48
CA LEU A 54 40.32 5.22 33.67
C LEU A 54 39.62 6.31 34.47
N LEU A 55 38.52 6.00 35.16
CA LEU A 55 37.73 6.96 35.95
C LEU A 55 38.51 7.59 37.12
N ASN A 56 39.53 6.90 37.65
CA ASN A 56 40.43 7.46 38.66
C ASN A 56 41.31 8.59 38.12
N ARG A 57 41.52 8.68 36.80
CA ARG A 57 42.25 9.77 36.16
C ARG A 57 41.30 10.90 35.80
N ASP A 58 41.64 12.14 36.19
CA ASP A 58 40.75 13.29 36.03
C ASP A 58 40.33 13.56 34.58
N HIS A 59 41.21 13.27 33.61
CA HIS A 59 40.94 13.44 32.17
C HIS A 59 39.70 12.66 31.71
N PHE A 60 39.58 11.38 32.10
CA PHE A 60 38.52 10.51 31.62
C PHE A 60 37.19 10.70 32.36
N ARG A 61 37.17 11.43 33.49
CA ARG A 61 35.93 11.72 34.24
C ARG A 61 34.91 12.52 33.43
N ASN A 62 35.38 13.30 32.45
CA ASN A 62 34.53 14.11 31.58
C ASN A 62 34.26 13.45 30.22
N VAL A 63 34.65 12.18 30.02
CA VAL A 63 34.45 11.45 28.77
C VAL A 63 33.18 10.59 28.87
N PRO A 64 32.09 10.91 28.15
CA PRO A 64 30.81 10.20 28.25
C PRO A 64 30.94 8.69 27.95
N GLY A 65 31.79 8.33 26.98
CA GLY A 65 31.99 6.93 26.57
C GLY A 65 32.51 6.02 27.68
N VAL A 66 33.35 6.55 28.59
CA VAL A 66 33.90 5.76 29.72
C VAL A 66 32.79 5.45 30.73
N TRP A 67 31.98 6.45 31.08
CA TRP A 67 30.82 6.28 31.96
C TRP A 67 29.75 5.37 31.35
N PHE A 68 29.58 5.42 30.03
CA PHE A 68 28.62 4.57 29.32
C PHE A 68 29.00 3.09 29.42
N ILE A 69 30.27 2.73 29.15
CA ILE A 69 30.78 1.37 29.36
C ILE A 69 30.66 0.97 30.83
N TYR A 70 31.01 1.87 31.76
CA TYR A 70 30.88 1.61 33.19
C TYR A 70 29.44 1.26 33.58
N GLY A 71 28.46 2.03 33.10
CA GLY A 71 27.03 1.76 33.31
C GLY A 71 26.60 0.41 32.74
N GLN A 72 27.08 0.03 31.56
CA GLN A 72 26.80 -1.29 30.97
C GLN A 72 27.40 -2.44 31.79
N LEU A 73 28.64 -2.30 32.25
CA LEU A 73 29.30 -3.30 33.09
C LEU A 73 28.59 -3.48 34.44
N LEU A 74 28.17 -2.37 35.08
CA LEU A 74 27.38 -2.39 36.31
C LEU A 74 26.02 -3.06 36.09
N THR A 75 25.38 -2.79 34.95
CA THR A 75 24.12 -3.44 34.54
C THR A 75 24.30 -4.94 34.39
N ALA A 76 25.38 -5.39 33.73
CA ALA A 76 25.71 -6.80 33.59
C ALA A 76 25.95 -7.49 34.95
N ARG A 77 26.53 -6.78 35.92
CA ARG A 77 26.68 -7.23 37.33
C ARG A 77 25.43 -7.09 38.19
N LYS A 78 24.29 -6.67 37.62
CA LYS A 78 23.01 -6.42 38.32
C LYS A 78 23.07 -5.35 39.41
N LYS A 79 24.09 -4.47 39.39
CA LYS A 79 24.19 -3.30 40.29
C LYS A 79 23.40 -2.13 39.72
N LEU A 80 22.07 -2.25 39.76
CA LEU A 80 21.16 -1.36 39.03
C LEU A 80 21.22 0.11 39.50
N LYS A 81 21.31 0.36 40.81
CA LYS A 81 21.36 1.72 41.37
C LYS A 81 22.63 2.47 40.92
N ASP A 82 23.78 1.80 40.99
CA ASP A 82 25.05 2.37 40.56
C ASP A 82 25.06 2.60 39.05
N ALA A 83 24.47 1.67 38.28
CA ALA A 83 24.33 1.81 36.83
C ALA A 83 23.46 3.02 36.46
N CYS A 84 22.37 3.30 37.19
CA CYS A 84 21.57 4.52 36.99
C CYS A 84 22.43 5.78 37.14
N ILE A 85 23.23 5.88 38.21
CA ILE A 85 24.10 7.04 38.46
C ILE A 85 25.11 7.21 37.32
N ALA A 86 25.72 6.11 36.87
CA ALA A 86 26.65 6.14 35.74
C ALA A 86 25.97 6.66 34.46
N PHE A 87 24.78 6.17 34.11
CA PHE A 87 24.07 6.66 32.93
C PHE A 87 23.53 8.09 33.08
N MET A 88 23.17 8.52 34.29
CA MET A 88 22.83 9.92 34.56
C MET A 88 24.02 10.83 34.27
N HIS A 89 25.23 10.46 34.72
CA HIS A 89 26.44 11.21 34.37
C HIS A 89 26.71 11.28 32.87
N VAL A 90 26.45 10.19 32.12
CA VAL A 90 26.56 10.22 30.65
C VAL A 90 25.61 11.26 30.05
N ILE A 91 24.38 11.34 30.56
CA ILE A 91 23.36 12.29 30.07
C ILE A 91 23.71 13.72 30.48
N ASP A 92 24.26 13.94 31.68
CA ASP A 92 24.71 15.27 32.13
C ASP A 92 25.84 15.80 31.23
N LEU A 93 26.79 14.94 30.84
CA LEU A 93 27.90 15.29 29.95
C LEU A 93 27.46 15.38 28.48
N GLN A 94 26.55 14.51 28.04
CA GLN A 94 26.04 14.46 26.68
C GLN A 94 24.51 14.25 26.66
N PRO A 95 23.72 15.33 26.71
CA PRO A 95 22.26 15.23 26.78
C PRO A 95 21.60 14.53 25.59
N SER A 96 22.26 14.50 24.42
CA SER A 96 21.77 13.84 23.20
C SER A 96 22.09 12.35 23.12
N HIS A 97 22.72 11.75 24.14
CA HIS A 97 23.16 10.36 24.11
C HIS A 97 21.98 9.38 24.23
N VAL A 98 21.45 8.94 23.08
CA VAL A 98 20.23 8.10 23.00
C VAL A 98 20.41 6.76 23.73
N ASP A 99 21.53 6.06 23.52
CA ASP A 99 21.73 4.74 24.14
C ASP A 99 21.82 4.79 25.68
N ALA A 100 22.35 5.87 26.24
CA ALA A 100 22.40 6.08 27.68
C ALA A 100 20.99 6.31 28.25
N ARG A 101 20.15 7.08 27.54
CA ARG A 101 18.74 7.28 27.90
C ARG A 101 17.94 5.98 27.85
N ILE A 102 18.16 5.15 26.83
CA ILE A 102 17.50 3.85 26.69
C ILE A 102 17.90 2.91 27.82
N ASN A 103 19.19 2.80 28.13
CA ASN A 103 19.66 1.97 29.23
C ASN A 103 19.19 2.51 30.59
N LEU A 104 19.25 3.83 30.82
CA LEU A 104 18.77 4.46 32.04
C LEU A 104 17.27 4.21 32.25
N SER A 105 16.44 4.49 31.24
CA SER A 105 14.99 4.31 31.31
C SER A 105 14.60 2.84 31.53
N THR A 106 15.31 1.91 30.91
CA THR A 106 15.12 0.46 31.14
C THR A 106 15.42 0.08 32.59
N ILE A 107 16.47 0.63 33.18
CA ILE A 107 16.80 0.36 34.59
C ILE A 107 15.80 1.06 35.53
N GLN A 108 15.41 2.31 35.25
CA GLN A 108 14.39 3.03 36.01
C GLN A 108 13.06 2.27 36.01
N GLN A 109 12.67 1.71 34.86
CA GLN A 109 11.49 0.86 34.72
C GLN A 109 11.60 -0.40 35.60
N ARG A 110 12.75 -1.08 35.62
CA ARG A 110 13.01 -2.24 36.51
C ARG A 110 13.00 -1.87 38.00
N LEU A 111 13.38 -0.65 38.35
CA LEU A 111 13.34 -0.12 39.71
C LEU A 111 11.97 0.43 40.11
N GLY A 112 10.96 0.38 39.22
CA GLY A 112 9.60 0.87 39.48
C GLY A 112 9.41 2.38 39.30
N MET A 113 10.43 3.10 38.82
CA MET A 113 10.41 4.55 38.58
C MET A 113 9.85 4.87 37.18
N THR A 114 8.60 4.48 36.92
CA THR A 114 7.98 4.51 35.58
C THR A 114 7.81 5.92 34.99
N GLU A 115 7.47 6.91 35.81
CA GLU A 115 7.33 8.31 35.37
C GLU A 115 8.68 8.92 34.93
N GLN A 116 9.74 8.64 35.70
CA GLN A 116 11.08 9.11 35.37
C GLN A 116 11.63 8.42 34.12
N ALA A 117 11.37 7.11 33.97
CA ALA A 117 11.71 6.36 32.78
C ALA A 117 11.05 6.95 31.53
N PHE A 118 9.77 7.32 31.64
CA PHE A 118 9.02 7.97 30.58
C PHE A 118 9.62 9.34 30.21
N GLU A 119 9.85 10.21 31.19
CA GLU A 119 10.40 11.56 30.95
C GLU A 119 11.83 11.50 30.38
N THR A 120 12.61 10.48 30.72
CA THR A 120 13.98 10.28 30.21
C THR A 120 14.02 10.05 28.69
N LEU A 121 13.01 9.41 28.11
CA LEU A 121 12.92 9.12 26.67
C LEU A 121 12.09 10.15 25.89
N LYS A 122 11.24 10.89 26.59
CA LYS A 122 10.30 11.83 26.00
C LYS A 122 11.01 12.90 25.18
N ASP A 123 10.46 13.21 24.01
CA ASP A 123 10.95 14.22 23.05
C ASP A 123 12.29 13.93 22.35
N TYR A 124 12.89 12.74 22.53
CA TYR A 124 14.13 12.33 21.81
C TYR A 124 13.86 11.41 20.61
N ASP A 125 14.70 11.49 19.58
CA ASP A 125 14.65 10.59 18.42
C ASP A 125 15.43 9.28 18.71
N LEU A 126 14.69 8.25 19.09
CA LEU A 126 15.26 6.96 19.49
C LEU A 126 15.71 6.11 18.28
N ASP A 127 15.46 6.53 17.03
CA ASP A 127 15.83 5.76 15.83
C ASP A 127 17.34 5.61 15.61
N THR A 128 18.12 6.47 16.27
CA THR A 128 19.59 6.51 16.22
C THR A 128 20.28 5.58 17.23
N GLY A 129 19.51 5.02 18.17
CA GLY A 129 20.04 4.13 19.20
C GLY A 129 20.49 2.77 18.67
N SER A 130 21.50 2.21 19.32
CA SER A 130 21.97 0.83 19.19
C SER A 130 21.12 -0.13 20.04
N PHE A 131 20.50 0.37 21.11
CA PHE A 131 19.60 -0.39 21.98
C PHE A 131 18.14 -0.06 21.67
N LEU A 132 17.25 -1.01 21.96
CA LEU A 132 15.82 -0.76 21.88
C LEU A 132 15.27 -0.19 23.22
N PRO A 133 14.27 0.71 23.23
CA PRO A 133 13.56 1.08 24.45
C PRO A 133 12.63 -0.04 24.95
N ASP A 134 12.26 -0.04 26.24
CA ASP A 134 11.24 -0.96 26.78
C ASP A 134 9.89 -0.77 26.04
N GLU A 135 9.24 -1.87 25.66
CA GLU A 135 7.95 -1.85 24.95
C GLU A 135 6.87 -1.11 25.75
N ARG A 136 6.87 -1.24 27.08
CA ARG A 136 5.89 -0.55 27.95
C ARG A 136 6.04 0.97 27.89
N LEU A 137 7.27 1.45 27.77
CA LEU A 137 7.57 2.88 27.60
C LEU A 137 7.16 3.35 26.20
N LEU A 138 7.42 2.55 25.17
CA LEU A 138 6.99 2.85 23.79
C LEU A 138 5.46 2.90 23.65
N ILE A 139 4.73 1.98 24.28
CA ILE A 139 3.26 1.99 24.34
C ILE A 139 2.76 3.29 24.97
N ARG A 140 3.30 3.64 26.15
CA ARG A 140 2.95 4.88 26.85
C ARG A 140 3.28 6.12 26.04
N GLN A 141 4.43 6.12 25.35
CA GLN A 141 4.86 7.21 24.48
C GLN A 141 3.96 7.32 23.24
N ALA A 142 3.59 6.22 22.61
CA ALA A 142 2.66 6.22 21.50
C ALA A 142 1.31 6.83 21.91
N ASP A 143 0.74 6.43 23.05
CA ASP A 143 -0.53 6.97 23.54
C ASP A 143 -0.45 8.46 23.89
N PHE A 144 0.65 8.89 24.51
CA PHE A 144 0.90 10.30 24.79
C PHE A 144 1.02 11.12 23.49
N LEU A 145 1.81 10.66 22.53
CA LEU A 145 2.03 11.34 21.24
C LEU A 145 0.74 11.42 20.41
N PHE A 146 -0.06 10.35 20.43
CA PHE A 146 -1.36 10.31 19.77
C PHE A 146 -2.32 11.36 20.36
N LYS A 147 -2.43 11.43 21.70
CA LYS A 147 -3.25 12.43 22.40
C LYS A 147 -2.82 13.87 22.09
N GLN A 148 -1.52 14.10 21.97
CA GLN A 148 -0.95 15.41 21.64
C GLN A 148 -1.00 15.73 20.13
N LYS A 149 -1.57 14.87 19.29
CA LYS A 149 -1.63 15.00 17.83
C LYS A 149 -0.25 15.19 17.17
N ARG A 150 0.81 14.64 17.78
CA ARG A 150 2.17 14.69 17.22
C ARG A 150 2.39 13.50 16.28
N ILE A 151 1.81 13.60 15.08
CA ILE A 151 1.65 12.49 14.13
C ILE A 151 2.99 11.86 13.72
N GLU A 152 3.99 12.64 13.31
CA GLU A 152 5.27 12.09 12.84
C GLU A 152 6.04 11.34 13.94
N GLN A 153 6.03 11.88 15.17
CA GLN A 153 6.64 11.23 16.32
C GLN A 153 5.89 9.95 16.69
N PHE A 154 4.55 9.97 16.62
CA PHE A 154 3.73 8.78 16.82
C PHE A 154 4.06 7.70 15.80
N VAL A 155 4.15 8.03 14.51
CA VAL A 155 4.50 7.08 13.44
C VAL A 155 5.87 6.45 13.69
N LYS A 156 6.89 7.22 14.06
CA LYS A 156 8.22 6.70 14.42
C LYS A 156 8.15 5.75 15.63
N CYS A 157 7.48 6.19 16.69
CA CYS A 157 7.34 5.43 17.94
C CYS A 157 6.64 4.08 17.72
N VAL A 158 5.50 4.07 17.01
CA VAL A 158 4.74 2.84 16.75
C VAL A 158 5.48 1.93 15.76
N ARG A 159 6.20 2.48 14.78
CA ARG A 159 7.06 1.66 13.90
C ARG A 159 8.16 0.96 14.68
N MET A 160 8.79 1.63 15.63
CA MET A 160 9.81 1.07 16.51
C MET A 160 9.24 -0.01 17.44
N LEU A 161 8.03 0.20 17.94
CA LEU A 161 7.28 -0.78 18.73
C LEU A 161 6.95 -2.04 17.92
N LEU A 162 6.42 -1.91 16.70
CA LEU A 162 5.96 -3.05 15.89
C LEU A 162 7.06 -3.78 15.12
N ALA A 163 8.15 -3.10 14.75
CA ALA A 163 9.19 -3.66 13.89
C ALA A 163 9.85 -4.95 14.43
N PRO A 164 10.17 -5.07 15.73
CA PRO A 164 10.65 -6.34 16.31
C PRO A 164 9.67 -7.51 16.12
N HIS A 165 8.36 -7.27 16.24
CA HIS A 165 7.34 -8.31 16.02
C HIS A 165 7.23 -8.71 14.55
N PHE A 166 7.32 -7.74 13.63
CA PHE A 166 7.33 -8.00 12.19
C PHE A 166 8.55 -8.82 11.72
N TYR A 167 9.59 -8.95 12.54
CA TYR A 167 10.78 -9.73 12.21
C TYR A 167 10.49 -11.21 11.98
N VAL A 168 9.46 -11.77 12.64
CA VAL A 168 9.00 -13.15 12.41
C VAL A 168 8.52 -13.35 10.97
N VAL A 169 7.85 -12.35 10.41
CA VAL A 169 7.40 -12.33 9.01
C VAL A 169 8.57 -12.15 8.07
N TYR A 170 9.48 -11.21 8.39
CA TYR A 170 10.69 -10.94 7.60
C TYR A 170 11.60 -12.17 7.45
N LYS A 171 11.77 -12.97 8.51
CA LYS A 171 12.55 -14.22 8.46
C LYS A 171 11.95 -15.29 7.54
N GLU A 172 10.78 -15.04 6.95
CA GLU A 172 10.05 -15.97 6.08
C GLU A 172 9.95 -17.39 6.66
N LEU A 173 9.86 -17.51 8.01
CA LEU A 173 9.76 -18.81 8.67
C LEU A 173 8.63 -19.62 8.04
N PRO A 174 8.77 -20.95 7.86
CA PRO A 174 7.70 -21.79 7.35
C PRO A 174 6.50 -21.65 8.28
N ILE A 175 5.53 -20.81 7.90
CA ILE A 175 4.29 -20.69 8.65
C ILE A 175 3.64 -22.07 8.53
N ARG A 176 3.55 -22.80 9.64
CA ARG A 176 2.76 -24.04 9.73
C ARG A 176 1.44 -23.73 9.04
N ARG A 177 1.12 -24.49 7.98
CA ARG A 177 -0.06 -24.29 7.13
C ARG A 177 -1.33 -24.34 7.98
N ARG A 178 -1.69 -23.20 8.56
CA ARG A 178 -2.88 -23.02 9.39
C ARG A 178 -3.44 -21.63 9.10
N TRP A 179 -3.66 -21.36 7.81
CA TRP A 179 -4.50 -20.25 7.42
C TRP A 179 -5.93 -20.75 7.53
N MET A 180 -6.75 -20.02 8.27
CA MET A 180 -8.10 -20.40 8.66
C MET A 180 -8.93 -20.89 7.48
N THR A 181 -9.64 -21.99 7.73
CA THR A 181 -10.79 -22.43 6.97
C THR A 181 -11.83 -21.31 6.90
N LEU A 182 -12.13 -20.83 5.70
CA LEU A 182 -13.43 -20.22 5.44
C LEU A 182 -14.47 -21.31 5.65
N GLY A 183 -15.18 -21.28 6.78
CA GLY A 183 -16.36 -22.08 7.00
C GLY A 183 -16.16 -23.39 7.76
N VAL A 184 -17.23 -23.76 8.45
CA VAL A 184 -17.42 -24.99 9.22
C VAL A 184 -17.37 -26.19 8.26
N GLY A 185 -16.37 -27.06 8.44
CA GLY A 185 -16.33 -28.36 7.75
C GLY A 185 -15.21 -28.49 6.72
N LYS A 186 -14.16 -29.18 7.15
CA LYS A 186 -12.93 -29.61 6.45
C LYS A 186 -11.85 -28.53 6.29
N PRO A 187 -10.58 -28.82 6.68
CA PRO A 187 -9.43 -27.94 6.52
C PRO A 187 -9.05 -27.77 5.05
N GLY A 188 -9.85 -27.02 4.30
CA GLY A 188 -9.42 -26.45 3.04
C GLY A 188 -8.34 -25.44 3.33
N THR A 189 -7.08 -25.86 3.26
CA THR A 189 -5.93 -24.93 3.24
C THR A 189 -6.05 -24.13 1.94
N PHE A 190 -6.87 -23.08 1.90
CA PHE A 190 -6.87 -22.19 0.76
C PHE A 190 -5.51 -21.50 0.75
N SER A 191 -4.65 -22.00 -0.13
CA SER A 191 -3.28 -21.54 -0.25
C SER A 191 -3.29 -20.13 -0.82
N CYS A 192 -3.27 -19.14 0.06
CA CYS A 192 -2.98 -17.74 -0.25
C CYS A 192 -1.52 -17.54 -0.70
N ASN A 193 -0.77 -18.58 -1.09
CA ASN A 193 0.66 -18.49 -1.35
C ASN A 193 1.00 -17.40 -2.38
N GLY A 194 0.15 -17.25 -3.40
CA GLY A 194 0.26 -16.17 -4.36
C GLY A 194 0.16 -14.80 -3.70
N LEU A 195 -0.93 -14.56 -2.97
CA LEU A 195 -1.17 -13.32 -2.22
C LEU A 195 -0.07 -13.05 -1.17
N ARG A 196 0.34 -14.06 -0.41
CA ARG A 196 1.45 -13.95 0.55
C ARG A 196 2.75 -13.53 -0.14
N ARG A 197 3.08 -14.16 -1.27
CA ARG A 197 4.29 -13.83 -2.03
C ARG A 197 4.24 -12.42 -2.61
N THR A 198 3.09 -11.98 -3.13
CA THR A 198 2.94 -10.61 -3.64
C THR A 198 2.94 -9.58 -2.51
N SER A 199 2.38 -9.88 -1.33
CA SER A 199 2.49 -9.03 -0.14
C SER A 199 3.95 -8.87 0.32
N LEU A 200 4.72 -9.96 0.39
CA LEU A 200 6.15 -9.89 0.70
C LEU A 200 6.89 -9.05 -0.37
N ASN A 201 6.63 -9.31 -1.65
CA ASN A 201 7.23 -8.53 -2.75
C ASN A 201 6.87 -7.04 -2.71
N ALA A 202 5.68 -6.66 -2.22
CA ALA A 202 5.26 -5.27 -2.09
C ALA A 202 6.08 -4.50 -1.03
N VAL A 203 6.70 -5.22 -0.09
CA VAL A 203 7.54 -4.65 0.97
C VAL A 203 9.03 -4.72 0.63
N ARG A 204 9.45 -5.64 -0.26
CA ARG A 204 10.86 -5.81 -0.65
C ARG A 204 11.47 -4.53 -1.21
N GLY A 205 12.68 -4.21 -0.75
CA GLY A 205 13.42 -3.00 -1.07
C GLY A 205 13.00 -1.74 -0.29
N SER A 206 11.94 -1.81 0.52
CA SER A 206 11.42 -0.65 1.24
C SER A 206 12.29 -0.23 2.43
N GLN A 207 12.13 1.02 2.88
CA GLN A 207 12.74 1.50 4.11
C GLN A 207 12.20 0.75 5.33
N LEU A 208 10.91 0.35 5.31
CA LEU A 208 10.33 -0.45 6.39
C LEU A 208 10.96 -1.84 6.47
N GLU A 209 11.26 -2.50 5.36
CA GLU A 209 11.97 -3.79 5.36
C GLU A 209 13.34 -3.70 6.02
N LYS A 210 14.15 -2.71 5.63
CA LYS A 210 15.47 -2.48 6.23
C LYS A 210 15.37 -2.20 7.73
N TYR A 211 14.36 -1.43 8.12
CA TYR A 211 14.09 -1.08 9.51
C TYR A 211 13.67 -2.29 10.35
N VAL A 212 12.76 -3.13 9.85
CA VAL A 212 12.33 -4.40 10.47
C VAL A 212 13.53 -5.37 10.59
N LYS A 213 14.35 -5.49 9.55
CA LYS A 213 15.57 -6.29 9.60
C LYS A 213 16.50 -5.84 10.73
N ARG A 214 16.78 -4.53 10.80
CA ARG A 214 17.67 -3.92 11.80
C ARG A 214 17.14 -4.15 13.21
N LEU A 215 15.95 -3.63 13.53
CA LEU A 215 15.41 -3.69 14.89
C LEU A 215 15.08 -5.12 15.33
N GLY A 216 14.61 -5.97 14.40
CA GLY A 216 14.38 -7.38 14.68
C GLY A 216 15.67 -8.15 15.01
N SER A 217 16.77 -7.86 14.31
CA SER A 217 18.07 -8.45 14.65
C SER A 217 18.61 -7.98 16.00
N LEU A 218 18.40 -6.70 16.35
CA LEU A 218 18.75 -6.14 17.66
C LEU A 218 17.95 -6.80 18.78
N ALA A 219 16.62 -6.95 18.62
CA ALA A 219 15.77 -7.61 19.61
C ALA A 219 16.19 -9.07 19.88
N VAL A 220 16.62 -9.79 18.84
CA VAL A 220 17.16 -11.15 18.99
C VAL A 220 18.51 -11.15 19.70
N ALA A 221 19.41 -10.22 19.38
CA ALA A 221 20.71 -10.09 20.04
C ALA A 221 20.56 -9.75 21.54
N GLU A 222 19.60 -8.89 21.88
CA GLU A 222 19.25 -8.54 23.27
C GLU A 222 18.47 -9.65 24.01
N GLN A 223 18.15 -10.77 23.36
CA GLN A 223 17.34 -11.87 23.90
C GLN A 223 16.00 -11.38 24.51
N ARG A 224 15.36 -10.41 23.87
CA ARG A 224 14.14 -9.81 24.42
C ARG A 224 13.00 -10.81 24.51
N PRO A 225 12.29 -10.88 25.65
CA PRO A 225 11.01 -11.56 25.71
C PRO A 225 9.97 -10.70 24.97
N LEU A 226 9.65 -11.04 23.72
CA LEU A 226 8.59 -10.39 22.91
C LEU A 226 7.16 -10.73 23.40
N ASN A 227 6.96 -10.80 24.73
CA ASN A 227 5.72 -11.19 25.37
C ASN A 227 5.03 -10.03 26.10
N ASP A 228 5.68 -8.86 26.21
CA ASP A 228 5.12 -7.70 26.90
C ASP A 228 3.96 -7.06 26.11
N MET A 229 4.04 -7.06 24.78
CA MET A 229 2.93 -6.66 23.90
C MET A 229 1.98 -7.84 23.61
N THR A 230 0.71 -7.70 23.98
CA THR A 230 -0.32 -8.70 23.68
C THR A 230 -0.69 -8.72 22.18
N ASP A 231 -1.25 -9.83 21.70
CA ASP A 231 -1.75 -9.94 20.31
C ASP A 231 -2.80 -8.88 19.97
N VAL A 232 -3.65 -8.52 20.95
CA VAL A 232 -4.67 -7.48 20.81
C VAL A 232 -4.03 -6.11 20.68
N GLN A 233 -3.05 -5.78 21.52
CA GLN A 233 -2.31 -4.52 21.39
C GLN A 233 -1.58 -4.45 20.04
N MET A 234 -0.95 -5.54 19.60
CA MET A 234 -0.29 -5.60 18.28
C MET A 234 -1.28 -5.29 17.16
N HIS A 235 -2.47 -5.89 17.20
CA HIS A 235 -3.57 -5.59 16.28
C HIS A 235 -3.94 -4.10 16.33
N ASP A 236 -4.22 -3.55 17.50
CA ASP A 236 -4.76 -2.21 17.67
C ASP A 236 -3.76 -1.12 17.26
N TYR A 237 -2.50 -1.25 17.64
CA TYR A 237 -1.46 -0.30 17.20
C TYR A 237 -1.17 -0.42 15.71
N SER A 238 -1.31 -1.62 15.12
CA SER A 238 -1.21 -1.81 13.68
C SER A 238 -2.33 -1.07 12.93
N VAL A 239 -3.57 -1.20 13.39
CA VAL A 239 -4.72 -0.50 12.81
C VAL A 239 -4.56 1.01 12.99
N LYS A 240 -4.26 1.50 14.20
CA LYS A 240 -4.03 2.92 14.46
C LYS A 240 -2.94 3.51 13.57
N LEU A 241 -1.82 2.79 13.38
CA LEU A 241 -0.73 3.23 12.50
C LEU A 241 -1.19 3.30 11.04
N ILE A 242 -1.90 2.28 10.55
CA ILE A 242 -2.43 2.25 9.18
C ILE A 242 -3.41 3.40 8.96
N GLU A 243 -4.39 3.60 9.85
CA GLU A 243 -5.36 4.70 9.78
C GLU A 243 -4.67 6.07 9.77
N THR A 244 -3.71 6.27 10.66
CA THR A 244 -2.92 7.52 10.72
C THR A 244 -2.20 7.77 9.40
N LEU A 245 -1.54 6.76 8.84
CA LEU A 245 -0.85 6.88 7.54
C LEU A 245 -1.81 7.11 6.37
N LEU A 246 -3.00 6.51 6.40
CA LEU A 246 -4.03 6.72 5.39
C LEU A 246 -4.59 8.15 5.42
N ASN A 247 -4.82 8.70 6.62
CA ASN A 247 -5.27 10.08 6.80
C ASN A 247 -4.25 11.09 6.28
N GLU A 248 -2.96 10.81 6.42
CA GLU A 248 -1.85 11.61 5.87
C GLU A 248 -1.56 11.33 4.38
N ASN A 249 -2.40 10.52 3.70
CA ASN A 249 -2.20 10.09 2.30
C ASN A 249 -0.86 9.35 2.04
N ARG A 250 -0.21 8.80 3.09
CA ARG A 250 1.03 8.02 3.01
C ARG A 250 0.74 6.56 2.64
N PHE A 251 0.09 6.37 1.48
CA PHE A 251 -0.48 5.08 1.07
C PHE A 251 0.53 3.94 0.94
N ILE A 252 1.75 4.24 0.46
CA ILE A 252 2.80 3.23 0.29
C ILE A 252 3.24 2.68 1.66
N GLU A 253 3.42 3.55 2.65
CA GLU A 253 3.79 3.13 4.00
C GLU A 253 2.64 2.37 4.69
N ALA A 254 1.40 2.86 4.54
CA ALA A 254 0.22 2.16 5.03
C ALA A 254 0.12 0.74 4.44
N LEU A 255 0.38 0.59 3.14
CA LEU A 255 0.41 -0.71 2.48
C LEU A 255 1.51 -1.62 3.05
N GLN A 256 2.71 -1.09 3.28
CA GLN A 256 3.83 -1.89 3.78
C GLN A 256 3.58 -2.40 5.20
N VAL A 257 3.05 -1.54 6.08
CA VAL A 257 2.62 -1.94 7.43
C VAL A 257 1.53 -3.00 7.32
N CYS A 258 0.50 -2.75 6.50
CA CYS A 258 -0.59 -3.69 6.28
C CYS A 258 -0.13 -5.06 5.76
N CYS A 259 0.90 -5.10 4.89
CA CYS A 259 1.49 -6.37 4.44
C CYS A 259 2.13 -7.14 5.59
N TYR A 260 2.89 -6.49 6.47
CA TYR A 260 3.47 -7.18 7.64
C TYR A 260 2.40 -7.68 8.59
N THR A 261 1.39 -6.86 8.89
CA THR A 261 0.33 -7.20 9.84
C THR A 261 -0.55 -8.33 9.30
N PHE A 262 -0.90 -8.29 8.02
CA PHE A 262 -1.62 -9.35 7.30
C PHE A 262 -0.86 -10.69 7.32
N LEU A 263 0.46 -10.65 7.26
CA LEU A 263 1.29 -11.86 7.25
C LEU A 263 1.67 -12.35 8.66
N HIS A 264 1.35 -11.58 9.71
CA HIS A 264 1.74 -11.90 11.07
C HIS A 264 0.83 -12.98 11.67
N PRO A 265 1.39 -14.14 12.09
CA PRO A 265 0.59 -15.29 12.52
C PRO A 265 -0.14 -15.04 13.84
N ALA A 266 0.38 -14.16 14.71
CA ALA A 266 -0.24 -13.91 16.00
C ALA A 266 -1.41 -12.89 15.94
N ILE A 267 -1.38 -11.98 14.95
CA ILE A 267 -2.42 -10.97 14.77
C ILE A 267 -3.65 -11.60 14.11
N ASN A 268 -3.45 -12.39 13.04
CA ASN A 268 -4.54 -12.98 12.26
C ASN A 268 -4.95 -14.37 12.77
N LYS A 269 -5.19 -14.49 14.08
CA LYS A 269 -5.63 -15.75 14.70
C LYS A 269 -7.13 -16.02 14.53
N SER A 270 -7.95 -14.97 14.47
CA SER A 270 -9.41 -15.06 14.34
C SER A 270 -9.87 -14.71 12.93
N TYR A 271 -11.01 -15.26 12.52
CA TYR A 271 -11.55 -15.00 11.18
C TYR A 271 -11.82 -13.51 10.97
N GLN A 272 -12.35 -12.83 11.99
CA GLN A 272 -12.66 -11.40 11.95
C GLN A 272 -11.40 -10.55 11.74
N THR A 273 -10.33 -10.80 12.51
CA THR A 273 -9.08 -10.03 12.37
C THR A 273 -8.45 -10.25 11.00
N PHE A 274 -8.48 -11.49 10.52
CA PHE A 274 -8.02 -11.82 9.18
C PHE A 274 -8.82 -11.10 8.09
N GLU A 275 -10.15 -11.09 8.19
CA GLU A 275 -11.04 -10.40 7.26
C GLU A 275 -10.78 -8.87 7.25
N THR A 276 -10.62 -8.26 8.42
CA THR A 276 -10.26 -6.84 8.55
C THR A 276 -8.97 -6.52 7.77
N PHE A 277 -7.91 -7.30 7.98
CA PHE A 277 -6.66 -7.06 7.26
C PHE A 277 -6.71 -7.43 5.79
N GLN A 278 -7.58 -8.36 5.36
CA GLN A 278 -7.83 -8.59 3.93
C GLN A 278 -8.46 -7.36 3.27
N CYS A 279 -9.49 -6.78 3.89
CA CYS A 279 -10.13 -5.57 3.40
C CYS A 279 -9.17 -4.37 3.38
N LEU A 280 -8.39 -4.17 4.46
CA LEU A 280 -7.38 -3.12 4.51
C LEU A 280 -6.28 -3.33 3.47
N LEU A 281 -5.78 -4.56 3.31
CA LEU A 281 -4.74 -4.89 2.32
C LEU A 281 -5.22 -4.56 0.91
N LEU A 282 -6.46 -4.91 0.58
CA LEU A 282 -7.06 -4.59 -0.70
C LEU A 282 -7.15 -3.07 -0.90
N TYR A 283 -7.74 -2.36 0.07
CA TYR A 283 -7.88 -0.91 0.01
C TYR A 283 -6.52 -0.19 -0.15
N CYS A 284 -5.55 -0.54 0.69
CA CYS A 284 -4.19 -0.01 0.62
C CYS A 284 -3.53 -0.36 -0.72
N SER A 285 -3.75 -1.55 -1.27
CA SER A 285 -3.15 -1.93 -2.56
C SER A 285 -3.65 -1.06 -3.72
N PHE A 286 -4.94 -0.69 -3.73
CA PHE A 286 -5.50 0.24 -4.73
C PHE A 286 -5.00 1.67 -4.51
N LYS A 287 -5.06 2.18 -3.28
CA LYS A 287 -4.62 3.56 -2.97
C LYS A 287 -3.13 3.77 -3.21
N ALA A 288 -2.30 2.79 -2.88
CA ALA A 288 -0.87 2.81 -3.16
C ALA A 288 -0.52 2.44 -4.62
N LYS A 289 -1.52 2.15 -5.47
CA LYS A 289 -1.34 1.74 -6.88
C LYS A 289 -0.44 0.51 -7.05
N SER A 290 -0.46 -0.40 -6.08
CA SER A 290 0.26 -1.68 -6.14
C SER A 290 -0.55 -2.70 -6.93
N TRP A 291 -0.58 -2.53 -8.25
CA TRP A 291 -1.47 -3.28 -9.15
C TRP A 291 -1.24 -4.79 -9.15
N ASN A 292 0.01 -5.24 -9.00
CA ASN A 292 0.33 -6.67 -8.92
C ASN A 292 -0.32 -7.32 -7.68
N LEU A 293 -0.29 -6.61 -6.55
CA LEU A 293 -0.89 -7.08 -5.31
C LEU A 293 -2.42 -7.02 -5.37
N ALA A 294 -2.97 -5.90 -5.86
CA ALA A 294 -4.41 -5.75 -6.06
C ALA A 294 -4.99 -6.85 -6.96
N PHE A 295 -4.28 -7.17 -8.06
CA PHE A 295 -4.67 -8.24 -8.97
C PHE A 295 -4.62 -9.61 -8.30
N GLU A 296 -3.52 -9.94 -7.61
CA GLU A 296 -3.39 -11.25 -6.97
C GLU A 296 -4.43 -11.43 -5.85
N HIS A 297 -4.79 -10.36 -5.14
CA HIS A 297 -5.87 -10.36 -4.17
C HIS A 297 -7.23 -10.63 -4.84
N MET A 298 -7.56 -9.91 -5.94
CA MET A 298 -8.79 -10.14 -6.70
C MET A 298 -8.88 -11.55 -7.29
N ARG A 299 -7.75 -12.08 -7.76
CA ARG A 299 -7.63 -13.45 -8.24
C ARG A 299 -7.87 -14.46 -7.11
N TRP A 300 -7.32 -14.22 -5.92
CA TRP A 300 -7.56 -15.06 -4.75
C TRP A 300 -9.03 -15.05 -4.34
N LEU A 301 -9.67 -13.87 -4.29
CA LEU A 301 -11.10 -13.73 -4.02
C LEU A 301 -11.94 -14.52 -5.03
N TYR A 302 -11.70 -14.32 -6.33
CA TYR A 302 -12.40 -15.05 -7.38
C TYR A 302 -12.29 -16.58 -7.24
N THR A 303 -11.06 -17.07 -7.03
CA THR A 303 -10.79 -18.52 -6.92
C THR A 303 -11.44 -19.12 -5.67
N SER A 304 -11.44 -18.38 -4.56
CA SER A 304 -12.06 -18.80 -3.31
C SER A 304 -13.59 -18.85 -3.43
N SER A 305 -14.19 -17.82 -4.04
CA SER A 305 -15.64 -17.77 -4.29
C SER A 305 -16.14 -18.83 -5.28
N MET A 306 -15.31 -19.21 -6.26
CA MET A 306 -15.63 -20.32 -7.17
C MET A 306 -15.68 -21.67 -6.45
N SER A 307 -14.90 -21.85 -5.39
CA SER A 307 -14.83 -23.10 -4.63
C SER A 307 -15.94 -23.21 -3.57
N ASN A 308 -16.50 -22.09 -3.14
CA ASN A 308 -17.51 -22.00 -2.07
C ASN A 308 -18.96 -22.03 -2.60
N ASP A 309 -19.26 -22.97 -3.48
CA ASP A 309 -20.54 -23.05 -4.21
C ASP A 309 -21.78 -23.24 -3.30
N ARG A 310 -21.58 -23.69 -2.05
CA ARG A 310 -22.67 -24.16 -1.16
C ARG A 310 -23.23 -23.10 -0.19
N LEU A 311 -22.58 -21.94 -0.03
CA LEU A 311 -22.84 -21.04 1.10
C LEU A 311 -23.51 -19.71 0.73
N ILE A 312 -23.67 -19.41 -0.55
CA ILE A 312 -24.12 -18.09 -1.02
C ILE A 312 -25.35 -18.28 -1.91
N SER A 313 -26.38 -17.45 -1.72
CA SER A 313 -27.53 -17.43 -2.63
C SER A 313 -27.07 -17.15 -4.07
N SER A 314 -27.80 -17.61 -5.09
CA SER A 314 -27.41 -17.36 -6.48
C SER A 314 -27.27 -15.86 -6.79
N ALA A 315 -28.17 -15.03 -6.26
CA ALA A 315 -28.16 -13.58 -6.45
C ALA A 315 -26.93 -12.91 -5.81
N ASP A 316 -26.61 -13.26 -4.57
CA ASP A 316 -25.44 -12.70 -3.87
C ASP A 316 -24.13 -13.10 -4.56
N ARG A 317 -24.09 -14.32 -5.11
CA ARG A 317 -22.95 -14.83 -5.86
C ARG A 317 -22.74 -14.04 -7.15
N ASP A 318 -23.79 -13.77 -7.90
CA ASP A 318 -23.72 -13.00 -9.14
C ASP A 318 -23.26 -11.56 -8.85
N LEU A 319 -23.81 -10.91 -7.82
CA LEU A 319 -23.39 -9.59 -7.39
C LEU A 319 -21.90 -9.56 -6.99
N LEU A 320 -21.44 -10.57 -6.25
CA LEU A 320 -20.03 -10.70 -5.87
C LEU A 320 -19.13 -10.80 -7.10
N PHE A 321 -19.49 -11.60 -8.10
CA PHE A 321 -18.68 -11.72 -9.32
C PHE A 321 -18.68 -10.44 -10.16
N VAL A 322 -19.80 -9.72 -10.24
CA VAL A 322 -19.85 -8.40 -10.88
C VAL A 322 -18.85 -7.45 -10.22
N ARG A 323 -18.81 -7.39 -8.88
CA ARG A 323 -17.85 -6.56 -8.12
C ARG A 323 -16.40 -6.97 -8.39
N ILE A 324 -16.11 -8.27 -8.36
CA ILE A 324 -14.76 -8.81 -8.63
C ILE A 324 -14.30 -8.45 -10.04
N PHE A 325 -15.14 -8.68 -11.06
CA PHE A 325 -14.78 -8.39 -12.45
C PHE A 325 -14.63 -6.90 -12.73
N ASN A 326 -15.48 -6.06 -12.13
CA ASN A 326 -15.32 -4.61 -12.23
C ASN A 326 -14.01 -4.12 -11.59
N ALA A 327 -13.66 -4.65 -10.42
CA ALA A 327 -12.39 -4.34 -9.76
C ALA A 327 -11.17 -4.85 -10.56
N MET A 328 -11.24 -6.06 -11.13
CA MET A 328 -10.22 -6.56 -12.06
C MET A 328 -10.09 -5.65 -13.29
N ASN A 329 -11.20 -5.25 -13.90
CA ASN A 329 -11.20 -4.35 -15.05
C ASN A 329 -10.58 -2.99 -14.72
N TYR A 330 -10.87 -2.44 -13.53
CA TYR A 330 -10.21 -1.22 -13.06
C TYR A 330 -8.69 -1.39 -12.98
N ILE A 331 -8.19 -2.53 -12.48
CA ILE A 331 -6.75 -2.82 -12.46
C ILE A 331 -6.18 -2.86 -13.88
N PHE A 332 -6.87 -3.50 -14.83
CA PHE A 332 -6.41 -3.61 -16.22
C PHE A 332 -6.33 -2.25 -16.92
N CYS A 333 -7.27 -1.34 -16.63
CA CYS A 333 -7.19 0.03 -17.14
C CYS A 333 -5.95 0.79 -16.67
N HIS A 334 -5.38 0.43 -15.51
CA HIS A 334 -4.21 1.10 -14.93
C HIS A 334 -2.89 0.32 -15.06
N SER A 335 -2.95 -0.97 -15.41
CA SER A 335 -1.78 -1.85 -15.45
C SER A 335 -1.89 -2.95 -16.52
N GLN A 336 -0.98 -2.90 -17.50
CA GLN A 336 -0.96 -3.79 -18.66
C GLN A 336 0.04 -4.94 -18.50
N ASN A 337 -0.19 -5.83 -17.53
CA ASN A 337 0.66 -7.01 -17.31
C ASN A 337 0.15 -8.23 -18.11
N VAL A 338 1.03 -8.86 -18.89
CA VAL A 338 0.72 -10.06 -19.70
C VAL A 338 0.23 -11.23 -18.83
N SER A 339 0.66 -11.32 -17.57
CA SER A 339 0.18 -12.35 -16.65
C SER A 339 -1.32 -12.25 -16.36
N TYR A 340 -1.87 -11.04 -16.30
CA TYR A 340 -3.30 -10.80 -16.07
C TYR A 340 -4.13 -11.32 -17.25
N HIS A 341 -3.67 -11.00 -18.46
CA HIS A 341 -4.27 -11.46 -19.70
C HIS A 341 -4.31 -12.99 -19.77
N ARG A 342 -3.18 -13.64 -19.50
CA ARG A 342 -3.10 -15.12 -19.48
C ARG A 342 -4.03 -15.73 -18.43
N TYR A 343 -4.18 -15.09 -17.28
CA TYR A 343 -5.12 -15.56 -16.27
C TYR A 343 -6.56 -15.50 -16.77
N ILE A 344 -7.01 -14.36 -17.32
CA ILE A 344 -8.37 -14.21 -17.86
C ILE A 344 -8.65 -15.26 -18.94
N MET A 345 -7.74 -15.47 -19.89
CA MET A 345 -7.90 -16.48 -20.94
C MET A 345 -8.05 -17.90 -20.38
N ARG A 346 -7.25 -18.25 -19.36
CA ARG A 346 -7.33 -19.57 -18.70
C ARG A 346 -8.59 -19.73 -17.85
N SER A 347 -9.10 -18.66 -17.26
CA SER A 347 -10.37 -18.67 -16.53
C SER A 347 -11.53 -18.85 -17.51
N LEU A 348 -11.50 -18.14 -18.63
CA LEU A 348 -12.50 -18.25 -19.69
C LEU A 348 -12.50 -19.64 -20.33
N SER A 349 -11.34 -20.26 -20.54
CA SER A 349 -11.27 -21.63 -21.07
C SER A 349 -11.85 -22.68 -20.12
N LYS A 350 -11.86 -22.40 -18.80
CA LYS A 350 -12.47 -23.28 -17.79
C LYS A 350 -13.99 -23.06 -17.68
N ILE A 351 -14.45 -21.83 -17.90
CA ILE A 351 -15.86 -21.45 -17.80
C ILE A 351 -16.27 -20.77 -19.12
N PRO A 352 -16.40 -21.57 -20.21
CA PRO A 352 -16.77 -21.04 -21.51
C PRO A 352 -18.17 -20.40 -21.44
N GLY A 353 -18.35 -19.31 -22.17
CA GLY A 353 -19.63 -18.57 -22.20
C GLY A 353 -19.79 -17.54 -21.08
N ASN A 354 -18.86 -17.42 -20.13
CA ASN A 354 -18.92 -16.34 -19.13
C ASN A 354 -18.76 -14.96 -19.81
N ILE A 355 -19.86 -14.20 -19.84
CA ILE A 355 -19.95 -12.89 -20.53
C ILE A 355 -18.88 -11.90 -20.03
N ALA A 356 -18.66 -11.79 -18.73
CA ALA A 356 -17.70 -10.84 -18.16
C ALA A 356 -16.26 -11.18 -18.55
N LEU A 357 -15.85 -12.44 -18.39
CA LEU A 357 -14.52 -12.91 -18.79
C LEU A 357 -14.29 -12.75 -20.29
N GLN A 358 -15.31 -13.05 -21.10
CA GLN A 358 -15.29 -12.93 -22.56
C GLN A 358 -15.16 -11.45 -22.99
N MET A 359 -15.88 -10.53 -22.35
CA MET A 359 -15.75 -9.09 -22.59
C MET A 359 -14.35 -8.56 -22.19
N ILE A 360 -13.85 -8.94 -21.01
CA ILE A 360 -12.51 -8.54 -20.55
C ILE A 360 -11.42 -9.07 -21.50
N SER A 361 -11.57 -10.32 -21.96
CA SER A 361 -10.71 -10.94 -22.98
C SER A 361 -10.70 -10.14 -24.29
N GLY A 362 -11.87 -9.71 -24.75
CA GLY A 362 -12.01 -8.81 -25.90
C GLY A 362 -11.34 -7.46 -25.68
N ASN A 363 -11.56 -6.81 -24.53
CA ASN A 363 -10.97 -5.51 -24.19
C ASN A 363 -9.44 -5.54 -24.21
N ASN A 364 -8.87 -6.59 -23.61
CA ASN A 364 -7.44 -6.87 -23.63
C ASN A 364 -6.89 -6.98 -25.07
N SER A 365 -7.63 -7.67 -25.95
CA SER A 365 -7.27 -7.81 -27.37
C SER A 365 -7.43 -6.49 -28.14
N LEU A 366 -8.42 -5.68 -27.80
CA LEU A 366 -8.66 -4.37 -28.41
C LEU A 366 -7.52 -3.39 -28.09
N VAL A 367 -7.15 -3.28 -26.81
CA VAL A 367 -6.08 -2.39 -26.33
C VAL A 367 -4.73 -2.75 -26.93
N THR A 368 -4.45 -4.04 -27.14
CA THR A 368 -3.21 -4.52 -27.77
C THR A 368 -3.21 -4.43 -29.30
N GLY A 369 -4.30 -3.96 -29.94
CA GLY A 369 -4.40 -3.81 -31.39
C GLY A 369 -4.77 -5.10 -32.15
N ALA A 370 -5.06 -6.18 -31.42
CA ALA A 370 -5.48 -7.48 -31.95
C ALA A 370 -6.99 -7.48 -32.31
N TYR A 371 -7.41 -6.55 -33.19
CA TYR A 371 -8.83 -6.28 -33.47
C TYR A 371 -9.63 -7.49 -33.96
N ARG A 372 -9.03 -8.42 -34.73
CA ARG A 372 -9.72 -9.63 -35.19
C ARG A 372 -10.09 -10.55 -34.01
N HIS A 373 -9.19 -10.69 -33.05
CA HIS A 373 -9.45 -11.45 -31.83
C HIS A 373 -10.49 -10.73 -30.98
N ALA A 374 -10.33 -9.43 -30.74
CA ALA A 374 -11.31 -8.61 -30.01
C ALA A 374 -12.71 -8.75 -30.60
N LEU A 375 -12.85 -8.64 -31.93
CA LEU A 375 -14.12 -8.80 -32.63
C LEU A 375 -14.72 -10.19 -32.40
N GLY A 376 -13.92 -11.25 -32.52
CA GLY A 376 -14.38 -12.62 -32.27
C GLY A 376 -14.86 -12.81 -30.83
N GLU A 377 -14.17 -12.21 -29.86
CA GLU A 377 -14.58 -12.25 -28.46
C GLU A 377 -15.90 -11.51 -28.23
N TYR A 378 -16.05 -10.31 -28.76
CA TYR A 378 -17.26 -9.50 -28.60
C TYR A 378 -18.46 -10.08 -29.33
N LEU A 379 -18.28 -10.64 -30.53
CA LEU A 379 -19.36 -11.30 -31.27
C LEU A 379 -19.92 -12.51 -30.50
N ARG A 380 -19.07 -13.29 -29.82
CA ARG A 380 -19.52 -14.37 -28.93
C ARG A 380 -20.42 -13.88 -27.81
N VAL A 381 -20.14 -12.70 -27.25
CA VAL A 381 -20.99 -12.06 -26.24
C VAL A 381 -22.29 -11.56 -26.88
N TRP A 382 -22.19 -10.88 -28.03
CA TRP A 382 -23.34 -10.33 -28.73
C TRP A 382 -24.35 -11.39 -29.16
N PHE A 383 -23.89 -12.58 -29.59
CA PHE A 383 -24.79 -13.70 -29.89
C PHE A 383 -25.56 -14.20 -28.68
N GLN A 384 -25.06 -14.00 -27.46
CA GLN A 384 -25.76 -14.37 -26.22
C GLN A 384 -26.66 -13.24 -25.73
N VAL A 385 -26.20 -11.98 -25.80
CA VAL A 385 -26.92 -10.80 -25.32
C VAL A 385 -26.90 -9.69 -26.38
N PRO A 386 -27.72 -9.79 -27.43
CA PRO A 386 -27.70 -8.85 -28.57
C PRO A 386 -28.20 -7.45 -28.23
N ASP A 387 -28.90 -7.31 -27.09
CA ASP A 387 -29.46 -6.06 -26.59
C ASP A 387 -28.55 -5.35 -25.58
N ASN A 388 -27.34 -5.86 -25.35
CA ASN A 388 -26.36 -5.18 -24.53
C ASN A 388 -25.75 -3.98 -25.29
N PRO A 389 -26.00 -2.72 -24.86
CA PRO A 389 -25.51 -1.54 -25.57
C PRO A 389 -23.97 -1.45 -25.55
N LEU A 390 -23.33 -1.85 -24.45
CA LEU A 390 -21.87 -1.80 -24.31
C LEU A 390 -21.17 -2.72 -25.32
N VAL A 391 -21.69 -3.94 -25.51
CA VAL A 391 -21.12 -4.89 -26.48
C VAL A 391 -21.28 -4.35 -27.91
N CYS A 392 -22.43 -3.74 -28.23
CA CYS A 392 -22.63 -3.08 -29.52
C CYS A 392 -21.62 -1.95 -29.75
N LEU A 393 -21.39 -1.10 -28.73
CA LEU A 393 -20.38 -0.04 -28.79
C LEU A 393 -18.98 -0.61 -29.02
N LEU A 394 -18.59 -1.65 -28.28
CA LEU A 394 -17.27 -2.29 -28.40
C LEU A 394 -17.04 -2.92 -29.78
N ILE A 395 -18.07 -3.54 -30.37
CA ILE A 395 -18.01 -4.06 -31.75
C ILE A 395 -17.87 -2.91 -32.75
N ALA A 396 -18.66 -1.83 -32.60
CA ALA A 396 -18.58 -0.66 -33.45
C ALA A 396 -17.19 0.00 -33.41
N LEU A 397 -16.61 0.14 -32.21
CA LEU A 397 -15.25 0.62 -32.00
C LEU A 397 -14.23 -0.30 -32.67
N THR A 398 -14.37 -1.62 -32.52
CA THR A 398 -13.45 -2.59 -33.12
C THR A 398 -13.45 -2.48 -34.64
N PHE A 399 -14.61 -2.40 -35.29
CA PHE A 399 -14.69 -2.15 -36.73
C PHE A 399 -14.13 -0.79 -37.13
N SER A 400 -14.38 0.26 -36.35
CA SER A 400 -13.83 1.61 -36.59
C SER A 400 -12.30 1.59 -36.58
N HIS A 401 -11.69 0.95 -35.58
CA HIS A 401 -10.25 0.78 -35.48
C HIS A 401 -9.68 -0.06 -36.64
N MET A 402 -10.40 -1.10 -37.07
CA MET A 402 -10.03 -1.86 -38.26
C MET A 402 -10.07 -0.98 -39.51
N ALA A 403 -11.10 -0.15 -39.70
CA ALA A 403 -11.20 0.74 -40.87
C ALA A 403 -10.05 1.77 -40.94
N CYS A 404 -9.47 2.16 -39.80
CA CYS A 404 -8.30 3.03 -39.74
C CYS A 404 -6.96 2.33 -40.08
N LYS A 405 -6.92 1.00 -40.20
CA LYS A 405 -5.70 0.29 -40.58
C LYS A 405 -5.34 0.52 -42.06
N LYS A 406 -4.03 0.64 -42.34
CA LYS A 406 -3.52 0.92 -43.69
C LYS A 406 -3.79 -0.21 -44.69
N ASP A 407 -3.75 -1.47 -44.23
CA ASP A 407 -3.82 -2.71 -45.02
C ASP A 407 -5.24 -3.20 -45.33
N ILE A 408 -6.29 -2.46 -44.94
CA ILE A 408 -7.67 -2.83 -45.26
C ILE A 408 -8.04 -2.38 -46.68
N ALA A 409 -8.36 -3.35 -47.54
CA ALA A 409 -8.80 -3.12 -48.91
C ALA A 409 -10.20 -2.47 -48.99
N SER A 410 -11.17 -2.96 -48.20
CA SER A 410 -12.57 -2.48 -48.25
C SER A 410 -12.95 -1.68 -47.00
N ARG A 411 -12.35 -0.50 -46.84
CA ARG A 411 -12.55 0.36 -45.64
C ARG A 411 -14.01 0.78 -45.48
N HIS A 412 -14.68 1.11 -46.59
CA HIS A 412 -16.08 1.53 -46.57
C HIS A 412 -17.03 0.44 -46.07
N MET A 413 -16.79 -0.83 -46.43
CA MET A 413 -17.63 -1.94 -45.95
C MET A 413 -17.45 -2.18 -44.46
N ILE A 414 -16.22 -2.08 -43.95
CA ILE A 414 -15.96 -2.18 -42.50
C ILE A 414 -16.60 -1.01 -41.76
N LEU A 415 -16.49 0.20 -42.30
CA LEU A 415 -17.08 1.39 -41.72
C LEU A 415 -18.61 1.30 -41.67
N LEU A 416 -19.25 0.77 -42.71
CA LEU A 416 -20.69 0.54 -42.73
C LEU A 416 -21.13 -0.41 -41.60
N ARG A 417 -20.34 -1.46 -41.33
CA ARG A 417 -20.57 -2.37 -40.19
C ARG A 417 -20.38 -1.66 -38.86
N ALA A 418 -19.35 -0.83 -38.72
CA ALA A 418 -19.13 -0.02 -37.54
C ALA A 418 -20.35 0.86 -37.24
N TYR A 419 -20.84 1.57 -38.25
CA TYR A 419 -22.03 2.43 -38.12
C TYR A 419 -23.29 1.63 -37.79
N ALA A 420 -23.52 0.47 -38.41
CA ALA A 420 -24.68 -0.37 -38.10
C ALA A 420 -24.73 -0.77 -36.60
N PHE A 421 -23.60 -1.18 -36.03
CA PHE A 421 -23.51 -1.45 -34.59
C PHE A 421 -23.62 -0.19 -33.73
N MET A 422 -23.08 0.95 -34.20
CA MET A 422 -23.18 2.22 -33.50
C MET A 422 -24.64 2.72 -33.44
N SER A 423 -25.40 2.61 -34.53
CA SER A 423 -26.83 2.94 -34.55
C SER A 423 -27.65 1.98 -33.68
N ARG A 424 -27.25 0.72 -33.57
CA ARG A 424 -27.88 -0.21 -32.62
C ARG A 424 -27.58 0.21 -31.17
N TYR A 425 -26.33 0.58 -30.88
CA TYR A 425 -25.93 1.12 -29.58
C TYR A 425 -26.75 2.36 -29.20
N GLU A 426 -26.90 3.32 -30.11
CA GLU A 426 -27.72 4.53 -29.91
C GLU A 426 -29.17 4.18 -29.50
N LYS A 427 -29.80 3.26 -30.25
CA LYS A 427 -31.17 2.81 -29.98
C LYS A 427 -31.32 2.11 -28.64
N LEU A 428 -30.38 1.21 -28.31
CA LEU A 428 -30.42 0.43 -27.06
C LEU A 428 -30.10 1.30 -25.84
N ARG A 429 -29.20 2.29 -25.99
CA ARG A 429 -28.75 3.13 -24.88
C ARG A 429 -29.81 4.16 -24.49
N GLY A 430 -30.53 4.73 -25.47
CA GLY A 430 -31.61 5.68 -25.24
C GLY A 430 -31.20 7.05 -24.66
N ILE A 431 -29.93 7.25 -24.28
CA ILE A 431 -29.37 8.53 -23.82
C ILE A 431 -28.81 9.27 -25.03
N PRO A 432 -29.43 10.38 -25.48
CA PRO A 432 -29.02 11.04 -26.72
C PRO A 432 -27.63 11.67 -26.60
N GLN A 433 -27.31 12.33 -25.48
CA GLN A 433 -26.02 13.04 -25.34
C GLN A 433 -24.81 12.10 -25.46
N GLU A 434 -24.77 11.03 -24.66
CA GLU A 434 -23.70 10.01 -24.70
C GLU A 434 -23.57 9.38 -26.08
N SER A 435 -24.71 8.98 -26.66
CA SER A 435 -24.72 8.31 -27.95
C SER A 435 -24.24 9.21 -29.08
N TYR A 436 -24.71 10.46 -29.12
CA TYR A 436 -24.28 11.44 -30.11
C TYR A 436 -22.81 11.82 -29.96
N TYR A 437 -22.31 11.99 -28.73
CA TYR A 437 -20.88 12.23 -28.52
C TYR A 437 -20.03 11.07 -29.05
N ASN A 438 -20.40 9.83 -28.74
CA ASN A 438 -19.66 8.64 -29.17
C ASN A 438 -19.70 8.46 -30.70
N ILE A 439 -20.85 8.69 -31.34
CA ILE A 439 -20.99 8.68 -32.81
C ILE A 439 -20.13 9.78 -33.44
N ALA A 440 -20.20 11.01 -32.91
CA ALA A 440 -19.41 12.13 -33.38
C ALA A 440 -17.92 11.82 -33.29
N ARG A 441 -17.47 11.26 -32.15
CA ARG A 441 -16.07 10.90 -31.92
C ARG A 441 -15.59 9.80 -32.86
N MET A 442 -16.44 8.82 -33.18
CA MET A 442 -16.15 7.78 -34.18
C MET A 442 -15.90 8.41 -35.56
N PHE A 443 -16.81 9.25 -36.04
CA PHE A 443 -16.63 9.90 -37.35
C PHE A 443 -15.47 10.91 -37.37
N HIS A 444 -15.22 11.60 -36.27
CA HIS A 444 -14.06 12.46 -36.10
C HIS A 444 -12.76 11.65 -36.25
N GLN A 445 -12.66 10.50 -35.58
CA GLN A 445 -11.49 9.61 -35.67
C GLN A 445 -11.25 9.08 -37.10
N ILE A 446 -12.33 8.82 -37.85
CA ILE A 446 -12.30 8.33 -39.24
C ILE A 446 -12.12 9.48 -40.26
N ASN A 447 -12.07 10.74 -39.79
CA ASN A 447 -11.92 11.95 -40.58
C ASN A 447 -13.15 12.30 -41.46
N PHE A 448 -14.35 11.87 -41.08
CA PHE A 448 -15.61 12.31 -41.68
C PHE A 448 -16.14 13.53 -40.92
N LEU A 449 -15.44 14.65 -41.07
CA LEU A 449 -15.60 15.83 -40.21
C LEU A 449 -17.00 16.45 -40.28
N HIS A 450 -17.62 16.49 -41.46
CA HIS A 450 -18.98 17.03 -41.60
C HIS A 450 -20.02 16.23 -40.79
N VAL A 451 -19.92 14.90 -40.77
CA VAL A 451 -20.79 14.03 -39.95
C VAL A 451 -20.46 14.18 -38.48
N ALA A 452 -19.17 14.28 -38.14
CA ALA A 452 -18.75 14.52 -36.77
C ALA A 452 -19.33 15.82 -36.21
N MET A 453 -19.27 16.91 -36.98
CA MET A 453 -19.84 18.21 -36.62
C MET A 453 -21.34 18.10 -36.33
N TYR A 454 -22.11 17.47 -37.22
CA TYR A 454 -23.56 17.26 -37.04
C TYR A 454 -23.90 16.58 -35.70
N PHE A 455 -23.19 15.50 -35.35
CA PHE A 455 -23.45 14.80 -34.09
C PHE A 455 -22.88 15.54 -32.86
N TYR A 456 -21.79 16.30 -32.99
CA TYR A 456 -21.34 17.18 -31.91
C TYR A 456 -22.35 18.30 -31.63
N GLU A 457 -22.93 18.91 -32.67
CA GLU A 457 -23.99 19.91 -32.53
C GLU A 457 -25.22 19.31 -31.84
N LYS A 458 -25.68 18.12 -32.25
CA LYS A 458 -26.73 17.38 -31.54
C LYS A 458 -26.41 17.08 -30.08
N CYS A 459 -25.14 16.77 -29.78
CA CYS A 459 -24.69 16.56 -28.39
C CYS A 459 -24.76 17.86 -27.58
N LEU A 460 -24.51 19.01 -28.20
CA LEU A 460 -24.60 20.34 -27.57
C LEU A 460 -26.05 20.79 -27.36
N GLU A 461 -26.94 20.44 -28.29
CA GLU A 461 -28.39 20.72 -28.23
C GLU A 461 -29.15 19.76 -27.30
N GLY A 462 -28.64 18.54 -27.10
CA GLY A 462 -29.32 17.47 -26.38
C GLY A 462 -29.69 17.83 -24.94
N THR A 463 -30.99 17.79 -24.64
CA THR A 463 -31.54 17.80 -23.27
C THR A 463 -31.43 16.40 -22.65
N TYR A 464 -31.04 16.29 -21.38
CA TYR A 464 -31.03 15.00 -20.67
C TYR A 464 -32.46 14.52 -20.40
N TYR A 465 -32.76 13.28 -20.78
CA TYR A 465 -33.92 12.52 -20.28
C TYR A 465 -33.39 11.44 -19.33
N ILE A 466 -33.72 11.55 -18.04
CA ILE A 466 -33.43 10.50 -17.06
C ILE A 466 -34.45 9.38 -17.29
N TRP A 467 -33.97 8.15 -17.48
CA TRP A 467 -34.83 6.98 -17.44
C TRP A 467 -35.48 6.90 -16.04
N ASN A 468 -36.82 6.87 -15.99
CA ASN A 468 -37.69 6.79 -14.80
C ASN A 468 -37.91 8.03 -13.92
N ALA A 469 -37.77 9.25 -14.44
CA ALA A 469 -38.45 10.40 -13.84
C ALA A 469 -39.39 11.04 -14.87
N ILE A 470 -40.69 10.98 -14.57
CA ILE A 470 -41.79 11.63 -15.26
C ILE A 470 -41.38 13.00 -15.81
N LEU A 471 -41.34 13.10 -17.14
CA LEU A 471 -41.57 14.25 -18.03
C LEU A 471 -41.66 15.67 -17.43
N LEU A 472 -40.70 16.07 -16.60
CA LEU A 472 -40.47 17.48 -16.35
C LEU A 472 -39.31 17.91 -17.24
N LYS A 473 -39.66 18.61 -18.34
CA LYS A 473 -38.75 19.50 -19.07
C LYS A 473 -38.24 20.56 -18.10
N PHE A 474 -37.38 20.21 -17.16
CA PHE A 474 -36.59 21.21 -16.48
C PHE A 474 -35.59 21.72 -17.51
N GLN A 475 -35.76 22.98 -17.92
CA GLN A 475 -34.77 23.76 -18.67
C GLN A 475 -33.42 23.93 -17.93
N THR A 476 -33.22 23.24 -16.81
CA THR A 476 -31.97 23.29 -16.06
C THR A 476 -30.93 22.42 -16.75
N GLU A 477 -29.83 23.05 -17.17
CA GLU A 477 -28.63 22.51 -17.85
C GLU A 477 -27.85 21.45 -17.06
N VAL A 478 -28.47 20.80 -16.09
CA VAL A 478 -27.81 20.02 -15.05
C VAL A 478 -28.03 18.54 -15.36
N VAL A 479 -26.94 17.80 -15.53
CA VAL A 479 -26.98 16.34 -15.71
C VAL A 479 -27.48 15.71 -14.43
N ARG A 480 -28.38 14.74 -14.52
CA ARG A 480 -28.94 14.05 -13.36
C ARG A 480 -28.92 12.54 -13.60
N MET A 481 -28.60 11.76 -12.57
CA MET A 481 -28.54 10.31 -12.61
C MET A 481 -29.28 9.70 -11.42
N ALA A 482 -29.95 8.57 -11.64
CA ALA A 482 -30.41 7.73 -10.54
C ALA A 482 -29.20 7.02 -9.92
N VAL A 483 -29.02 7.19 -8.61
CA VAL A 483 -28.01 6.54 -7.78
C VAL A 483 -28.77 5.83 -6.65
N VAL A 484 -28.45 4.57 -6.39
CA VAL A 484 -29.00 3.88 -5.22
C VAL A 484 -28.38 4.49 -3.97
N ASN A 485 -29.22 5.02 -3.08
CA ASN A 485 -28.79 5.51 -1.79
C ASN A 485 -28.26 4.32 -0.96
N ASN A 486 -27.03 4.40 -0.46
CA ASN A 486 -26.39 3.31 0.28
C ASN A 486 -27.05 3.02 1.64
N GLU A 487 -27.83 3.96 2.19
CA GLU A 487 -28.52 3.83 3.48
C GLU A 487 -29.96 3.36 3.31
N THR A 488 -30.71 3.94 2.37
CA THR A 488 -32.14 3.62 2.16
C THR A 488 -32.38 2.55 1.09
N TYR A 489 -31.38 2.25 0.25
CA TYR A 489 -31.49 1.39 -0.94
C TYR A 489 -32.54 1.87 -1.97
N GLU A 490 -32.97 3.13 -1.88
CA GLU A 490 -33.89 3.77 -2.82
C GLU A 490 -33.13 4.51 -3.92
N ASP A 491 -33.75 4.65 -5.09
CA ASP A 491 -33.20 5.42 -6.21
C ASP A 491 -33.28 6.93 -5.91
N GLU A 492 -32.13 7.59 -5.72
CA GLU A 492 -32.00 9.02 -5.56
C GLU A 492 -31.53 9.67 -6.88
N VAL A 493 -32.15 10.78 -7.28
CA VAL A 493 -31.73 11.54 -8.47
C VAL A 493 -30.67 12.57 -8.07
N VAL A 494 -29.40 12.25 -8.35
CA VAL A 494 -28.26 13.12 -8.03
C VAL A 494 -27.83 13.93 -9.25
N VAL A 495 -27.46 15.19 -9.03
CA VAL A 495 -26.79 16.01 -10.04
C VAL A 495 -25.41 15.43 -10.36
N ALA A 496 -25.21 15.05 -11.61
CA ALA A 496 -24.04 14.32 -12.08
C ALA A 496 -23.33 15.10 -13.20
N ASN A 497 -23.00 16.37 -12.96
CA ASN A 497 -22.33 17.27 -13.91
C ASN A 497 -21.02 16.69 -14.48
N CYS A 498 -20.38 15.75 -13.80
CA CYS A 498 -19.19 15.04 -14.29
C CYS A 498 -19.45 14.19 -15.55
N TYR A 499 -20.71 13.86 -15.86
CA TYR A 499 -21.09 13.16 -17.08
C TYR A 499 -21.57 14.09 -18.19
N ASP A 500 -21.56 15.42 -17.99
CA ASP A 500 -21.87 16.33 -19.08
C ASP A 500 -20.79 16.27 -20.16
N LEU A 501 -21.17 15.81 -21.35
CA LEU A 501 -20.27 15.70 -22.48
C LEU A 501 -20.25 16.97 -23.33
N ARG A 502 -21.07 18.00 -23.04
CA ARG A 502 -21.04 19.27 -23.80
C ARG A 502 -19.67 19.93 -23.81
N PRO A 503 -18.92 20.04 -22.69
CA PRO A 503 -17.58 20.62 -22.73
C PRO A 503 -16.61 19.82 -23.62
N LEU A 504 -16.72 18.48 -23.60
CA LEU A 504 -15.89 17.60 -24.44
C LEU A 504 -16.29 17.68 -25.93
N ALA A 505 -17.59 17.73 -26.22
CA ALA A 505 -18.11 17.92 -27.57
C ALA A 505 -17.69 19.28 -28.14
N ALA A 506 -17.87 20.34 -27.35
CA ALA A 506 -17.46 21.70 -27.68
C ALA A 506 -15.96 21.80 -27.94
N HIS A 507 -15.13 21.15 -27.11
CA HIS A 507 -13.69 21.10 -27.31
C HIS A 507 -13.34 20.45 -28.66
N ASN A 508 -13.87 19.25 -28.92
CA ASN A 508 -13.62 18.53 -30.16
C ASN A 508 -14.12 19.27 -31.40
N LEU A 509 -15.28 19.91 -31.30
CA LEU A 509 -15.86 20.70 -32.38
C LEU A 509 -15.02 21.96 -32.66
N ALA A 510 -14.54 22.64 -31.61
CA ALA A 510 -13.63 23.76 -31.76
C ALA A 510 -12.31 23.38 -32.45
N LEU A 511 -11.77 22.18 -32.19
CA LEU A 511 -10.58 21.67 -32.90
C LEU A 511 -10.84 21.51 -34.42
N ILE A 512 -12.04 21.10 -34.81
CA ILE A 512 -12.42 21.00 -36.23
C ILE A 512 -12.46 22.40 -36.86
N TYR A 513 -13.06 23.38 -36.18
CA TYR A 513 -13.11 24.76 -36.67
C TYR A 513 -11.72 25.43 -36.73
N GLU A 514 -10.84 25.15 -35.78
CA GLU A 514 -9.46 25.67 -35.81
C GLU A 514 -8.70 25.11 -37.01
N LYS A 515 -8.83 23.80 -37.27
CA LYS A 515 -8.21 23.15 -38.43
C LYS A 515 -8.76 23.66 -39.76
N SER A 516 -10.01 24.11 -39.82
CA SER A 516 -10.60 24.73 -41.02
C SER A 516 -10.32 26.23 -41.15
N GLY A 517 -9.63 26.85 -40.17
CA GLY A 517 -9.32 28.28 -40.15
C GLY A 517 -10.42 29.17 -39.55
N ASN A 518 -11.56 28.60 -39.15
CA ASN A 518 -12.65 29.34 -38.51
C ASN A 518 -12.39 29.58 -37.01
N THR A 519 -11.40 30.41 -36.72
CA THR A 519 -11.00 30.74 -35.35
C THR A 519 -12.10 31.49 -34.57
N ALA A 520 -12.99 32.20 -35.26
CA ALA A 520 -14.10 32.91 -34.65
C ALA A 520 -15.12 31.94 -34.02
N MET A 521 -15.56 30.92 -34.77
CA MET A 521 -16.49 29.90 -34.25
C MET A 521 -15.85 29.04 -33.17
N ALA A 522 -14.57 28.68 -33.34
CA ALA A 522 -13.84 27.96 -32.31
C ALA A 522 -13.82 28.73 -30.96
N ARG A 523 -13.56 30.04 -30.98
CA ARG A 523 -13.61 30.88 -29.77
C ARG A 523 -15.02 31.00 -29.21
N TYR A 524 -16.03 31.16 -30.07
CA TYR A 524 -17.43 31.25 -29.64
C TYR A 524 -17.86 30.00 -28.87
N ILE A 525 -17.59 28.81 -29.41
CA ILE A 525 -17.96 27.53 -28.79
C ILE A 525 -17.22 27.31 -27.47
N LYS A 526 -15.91 27.61 -27.43
CA LYS A 526 -15.12 27.53 -26.19
C LYS A 526 -15.69 28.44 -25.10
N ARG A 527 -16.04 29.68 -25.44
CA ARG A 527 -16.66 30.65 -24.50
C ARG A 527 -18.07 30.25 -24.04
N LYS A 528 -18.82 29.52 -24.86
CA LYS A 528 -20.19 29.15 -24.52
C LYS A 528 -20.28 27.92 -23.62
N TYR A 529 -19.40 26.93 -23.81
CA TYR A 529 -19.57 25.60 -23.20
C TYR A 529 -18.41 25.13 -22.31
N ILE A 530 -17.25 25.80 -22.35
CA ILE A 530 -16.05 25.34 -21.64
C ILE A 530 -15.63 26.32 -20.53
N THR A 531 -15.75 27.62 -20.78
CA THR A 531 -15.45 28.64 -19.76
C THR A 531 -16.55 28.68 -18.71
N VAL A 532 -16.16 28.58 -17.44
CA VAL A 532 -17.03 28.74 -16.26
C VAL A 532 -17.42 30.20 -16.09
#